data_AF-A0A8C9JRD4-F1
#
_entry.id   AF-A0A8C9JRD4-F1
#
_cell.length_a   1.000
_cell.length_b   1.000
_cell.length_c   1.000
_cell.angle_alpha   90.00
_cell.angle_beta   90.00
_cell.angle_gamma   90.00
#
_symmetry.space_group_name_H-M   'P 1'
#
loop_
_entity.id
_entity.type
_entity.pdbx_description
1 polymer ?
#
loop_
_entity_poly.entity_id
_entity_poly.type
_entity_poly.pdbx_seq_one_letter_code
_entity_poly.pdbx_strand_id
1 'polypeptide(L)'
;MGNSSEFQKAVKLVINTVSFDKDSTVQVFEATIRVLGSLLSAHRIITDSKQPFGDMTIKDYDNELLHMAHDLAVRLLPAFENTKTGIPYPRVNLKTGVPPDSNNETCTAGAGSLLVEFGILSRLLGDSTFEWVARRAVKALWNLRSNDTGLLGNVVNIQTGHWVGKQSGLGAGLDSFYEYLLKSYILFGEKEDLEMFNAAYRSIQNYLRRGREACNEGEGDPPLYVNVNMFSGQLMNTWIDSLQAFFPGLQVLIGDVEDAICLHAFYYAIWKRYGALPERYNWQLQAPDVLFYPLRPELVESTYLLYQATKNPFYLHVGMDILQSLEKYTKVKCGYATLHHVIDKSKEDRMESFFLSETCKYLYLVCVLQ
;
A
#
# COMPACT_ATOMS: atom_id res chain seq x y z
N MET A 1 -10.65 14.75 10.12
CA MET A 1 -11.16 14.96 11.50
C MET A 1 -11.33 16.44 11.89
N GLY A 2 -10.86 17.42 11.10
CA GLY A 2 -11.17 18.84 11.34
C GLY A 2 -10.47 19.52 12.52
N ASN A 3 -9.58 18.81 13.25
CA ASN A 3 -8.83 19.39 14.36
C ASN A 3 -7.60 20.17 13.85
N SER A 4 -7.81 21.41 13.43
CA SER A 4 -6.74 22.28 12.91
C SER A 4 -5.68 22.60 13.94
N SER A 5 -6.06 22.81 15.21
CA SER A 5 -5.11 23.16 16.27
C SER A 5 -4.07 22.07 16.51
N GLU A 6 -4.50 20.80 16.61
CA GLU A 6 -3.56 19.69 16.81
C GLU A 6 -2.73 19.43 15.54
N PHE A 7 -3.33 19.55 14.35
CA PHE A 7 -2.60 19.44 13.09
C PHE A 7 -1.47 20.48 12.97
N GLN A 8 -1.78 21.76 13.17
CA GLN A 8 -0.80 22.85 13.12
C GLN A 8 0.31 22.67 14.17
N LYS A 9 -0.04 22.22 15.38
CA LYS A 9 0.92 21.93 16.44
C LYS A 9 1.87 20.79 16.05
N ALA A 10 1.33 19.69 15.51
CA ALA A 10 2.13 18.55 15.06
C ALA A 10 3.07 18.93 13.91
N VAL A 11 2.59 19.70 12.93
CA VAL A 11 3.42 20.19 11.81
C VAL A 11 4.56 21.08 12.33
N LYS A 12 4.28 22.03 13.22
CA LYS A 12 5.32 22.88 13.84
C LYS A 12 6.35 22.04 14.60
N LEU A 13 5.92 21.00 15.31
CA LEU A 13 6.84 20.09 16.00
C LEU A 13 7.76 19.38 15.00
N VAL A 14 7.22 18.89 13.87
CA VAL A 14 8.01 18.25 12.80
C VAL A 14 9.06 19.21 12.24
N ILE A 15 8.64 20.42 11.83
CA ILE A 15 9.52 21.46 11.28
C ILE A 15 10.66 21.78 12.26
N ASN A 16 10.37 21.86 13.56
CA ASN A 16 11.36 22.29 14.56
C ASN A 16 12.30 21.16 15.05
N THR A 17 11.95 19.88 14.87
CA THR A 17 12.65 18.78 15.55
C THR A 17 13.16 17.67 14.63
N VAL A 18 12.62 17.54 13.43
CA VAL A 18 13.00 16.47 12.51
C VAL A 18 14.11 16.95 11.58
N SER A 19 15.17 16.14 11.48
CA SER A 19 16.25 16.28 10.51
C SER A 19 16.57 14.92 9.92
N PHE A 20 16.83 14.88 8.61
CA PHE A 20 17.25 13.68 7.90
C PHE A 20 18.77 13.57 7.75
N ASP A 21 19.55 14.55 8.23
CA ASP A 21 21.00 14.41 8.36
C ASP A 21 21.37 13.54 9.56
N LYS A 22 21.09 12.25 9.44
CA LYS A 22 21.32 11.24 10.48
C LYS A 22 22.05 10.06 9.90
N ASP A 23 23.02 9.55 10.66
CA ASP A 23 23.68 8.28 10.36
C ASP A 23 22.73 7.13 10.73
N SER A 24 21.79 6.85 9.82
CA SER A 24 20.74 5.86 9.99
C SER A 24 20.39 5.24 8.65
N THR A 25 20.36 3.91 8.60
CA THR A 25 19.95 3.14 7.43
C THR A 25 18.45 2.89 7.44
N VAL A 26 17.76 3.42 6.44
CA VAL A 26 16.33 3.26 6.26
C VAL A 26 16.02 2.31 5.10
N GLN A 27 14.81 1.77 5.09
CA GLN A 27 14.27 1.07 3.92
C GLN A 27 13.64 2.09 2.97
N VAL A 28 14.06 2.08 1.71
CA VAL A 28 13.68 3.09 0.70
C VAL A 28 12.17 3.14 0.53
N PHE A 29 11.54 1.97 0.36
CA PHE A 29 10.09 1.83 0.27
C PHE A 29 9.34 2.47 1.46
N GLU A 30 9.72 2.10 2.69
CA GLU A 30 9.02 2.57 3.89
C GLU A 30 9.24 4.06 4.14
N ALA A 31 10.44 4.58 3.87
CA ALA A 31 10.73 6.01 3.97
C ALA A 31 9.91 6.82 2.95
N THR A 32 9.73 6.28 1.74
CA THR A 32 8.93 6.91 0.69
C THR A 32 7.45 6.94 1.05
N ILE A 33 6.81 5.79 1.25
CA ILE A 33 5.35 5.75 1.42
C ILE A 33 4.89 6.36 2.75
N ARG A 34 5.72 6.29 3.81
CA ARG A 34 5.35 6.81 5.13
C ARG A 34 5.81 8.24 5.32
N VAL A 35 7.10 8.52 5.18
CA VAL A 35 7.66 9.82 5.56
C VAL A 35 7.49 10.81 4.43
N LEU A 36 7.99 10.50 3.23
CA LEU A 36 7.85 11.40 2.08
C LEU A 36 6.37 11.64 1.74
N GLY A 37 5.57 10.58 1.67
CA GLY A 37 4.11 10.67 1.47
C GLY A 37 3.41 11.54 2.53
N SER A 38 3.78 11.42 3.80
CA SER A 38 3.21 12.26 4.86
C SER A 38 3.58 13.74 4.73
N LEU A 39 4.84 14.06 4.42
CA LEU A 39 5.30 15.43 4.23
C LEU A 39 4.58 16.08 3.05
N LEU A 40 4.48 15.37 1.92
CA LEU A 40 3.78 15.84 0.72
C LEU A 40 2.28 16.03 0.98
N SER A 41 1.61 15.06 1.61
CA SER A 41 0.18 15.16 1.89
C SER A 41 -0.15 16.29 2.87
N ALA A 42 0.64 16.47 3.94
CA ALA A 42 0.48 17.57 4.87
C ALA A 42 0.75 18.93 4.22
N HIS A 43 1.80 19.03 3.40
CA HIS A 43 2.09 20.23 2.62
C HIS A 43 0.90 20.61 1.71
N ARG A 44 0.31 19.62 1.02
CA ARG A 44 -0.87 19.84 0.17
C ARG A 44 -2.09 20.27 0.98
N ILE A 45 -2.32 19.71 2.17
CA ILE A 45 -3.42 20.14 3.04
C ILE A 45 -3.26 21.60 3.49
N ILE A 46 -2.05 21.99 3.89
CA ILE A 46 -1.75 23.37 4.34
C ILE A 46 -1.95 24.37 3.19
N THR A 47 -1.54 24.00 1.98
CA THR A 47 -1.54 24.90 0.81
C THR A 47 -2.80 24.82 -0.05
N ASP A 48 -3.75 23.94 0.25
CA ASP A 48 -5.00 23.82 -0.51
C ASP A 48 -5.90 25.04 -0.26
N SER A 49 -6.08 25.89 -1.27
CA SER A 49 -6.94 27.07 -1.18
C SER A 49 -8.41 26.75 -0.91
N LYS A 50 -8.85 25.51 -1.18
CA LYS A 50 -10.23 25.06 -0.90
C LYS A 50 -10.47 24.73 0.57
N GLN A 51 -9.40 24.47 1.34
CA GLN A 51 -9.47 24.12 2.76
C GLN A 51 -10.57 23.07 3.08
N PRO A 52 -10.57 21.91 2.40
CA PRO A 52 -11.68 20.93 2.48
C PRO A 52 -11.86 20.31 3.86
N PHE A 53 -10.90 20.50 4.77
CA PHE A 53 -10.92 19.96 6.13
C PHE A 53 -11.02 21.04 7.22
N GLY A 54 -11.42 22.26 6.86
CA GLY A 54 -11.33 23.46 7.70
C GLY A 54 -10.00 24.18 7.51
N ASP A 55 -9.80 25.29 8.23
CA ASP A 55 -8.57 26.10 8.15
C ASP A 55 -7.37 25.35 8.76
N MET A 56 -6.63 24.66 7.89
CA MET A 56 -5.40 23.94 8.17
C MET A 56 -4.16 24.78 7.86
N THR A 57 -4.33 26.05 7.48
CA THR A 57 -3.21 26.93 7.16
C THR A 57 -2.33 27.15 8.39
N ILE A 58 -1.04 27.39 8.16
CA ILE A 58 -0.10 27.73 9.21
C ILE A 58 0.43 29.12 8.89
N LYS A 59 0.29 30.02 9.86
CA LYS A 59 0.84 31.38 9.75
C LYS A 59 2.35 31.30 9.51
N ASP A 60 2.83 32.07 8.54
CA ASP A 60 4.24 32.19 8.16
C ASP A 60 4.86 30.90 7.62
N TYR A 61 4.05 29.94 7.15
CA TYR A 61 4.51 28.73 6.47
C TYR A 61 5.12 29.05 5.11
N ASP A 62 6.38 28.68 4.90
CA ASP A 62 7.16 28.92 3.69
C ASP A 62 7.68 27.60 3.08
N ASN A 63 6.75 26.66 2.86
CA ASN A 63 7.02 25.39 2.19
C ASN A 63 8.01 24.47 2.93
N GLU A 64 8.16 24.60 4.24
CA GLU A 64 9.14 23.85 5.03
C GLU A 64 8.98 22.33 4.86
N LEU A 65 7.74 21.81 4.85
CA LEU A 65 7.53 20.36 4.63
C LEU A 65 7.90 19.92 3.22
N LEU A 66 7.76 20.78 2.20
CA LEU A 66 8.21 20.48 0.84
C LEU A 66 9.74 20.47 0.75
N HIS A 67 10.40 21.41 1.43
CA HIS A 67 11.87 21.42 1.54
C HIS A 67 12.40 20.17 2.26
N MET A 68 11.73 19.75 3.33
CA MET A 68 12.03 18.49 4.03
C MET A 68 11.78 17.26 3.15
N ALA A 69 10.69 17.25 2.37
CA ALA A 69 10.38 16.18 1.42
C ALA A 69 11.48 16.07 0.34
N HIS A 70 11.94 17.21 -0.18
CA HIS A 70 13.07 17.27 -1.10
C HIS A 70 14.37 16.74 -0.47
N ASP A 71 14.74 17.21 0.73
CA ASP A 71 15.95 16.73 1.45
C ASP A 71 15.92 15.20 1.66
N LEU A 72 14.78 14.65 2.11
CA LEU A 72 14.64 13.20 2.24
C LEU A 72 14.81 12.49 0.89
N ALA A 73 14.12 12.95 -0.16
CA ALA A 73 14.18 12.31 -1.47
C ALA A 73 15.59 12.32 -2.07
N VAL A 74 16.32 13.43 -1.93
CA VAL A 74 17.74 13.52 -2.35
C VAL A 74 18.59 12.47 -1.63
N ARG A 75 18.37 12.25 -0.32
CA ARG A 75 19.07 11.23 0.46
C ARG A 75 18.70 9.79 0.07
N LEU A 76 17.57 9.60 -0.60
CA LEU A 76 17.16 8.30 -1.13
C LEU A 76 17.73 8.00 -2.53
N LEU A 77 18.14 9.03 -3.29
CA LEU A 77 18.69 8.86 -4.65
C LEU A 77 19.88 7.89 -4.77
N PRO A 78 20.83 7.82 -3.82
CA PRO A 78 21.92 6.85 -3.89
C PRO A 78 21.46 5.40 -4.01
N ALA A 79 20.24 5.06 -3.56
CA ALA A 79 19.69 3.72 -3.73
C ALA A 79 19.47 3.32 -5.20
N PHE A 80 19.33 4.29 -6.11
CA PHE A 80 19.13 4.07 -7.55
C PHE A 80 20.43 4.05 -8.35
N GLU A 81 21.55 4.33 -7.69
CA GLU A 81 22.88 4.36 -8.30
C GLU A 81 23.57 2.99 -8.20
N ASN A 82 24.50 2.72 -9.12
CA ASN A 82 25.30 1.50 -9.11
C ASN A 82 24.48 0.18 -9.12
N THR A 83 23.30 0.20 -9.73
CA THR A 83 22.52 -1.00 -10.03
C THR A 83 22.49 -1.24 -11.54
N LYS A 84 22.86 -2.45 -11.98
CA LYS A 84 22.92 -2.78 -13.41
C LYS A 84 21.54 -2.80 -14.08
N THR A 85 20.49 -3.06 -13.31
CA THR A 85 19.11 -3.13 -13.80
C THR A 85 18.38 -1.78 -13.75
N GLY A 86 18.87 -0.80 -12.97
CA GLY A 86 18.14 0.42 -12.66
C GLY A 86 17.08 0.28 -11.57
N ILE A 87 16.89 -0.92 -11.01
CA ILE A 87 16.05 -1.21 -9.83
C ILE A 87 16.83 -0.76 -8.57
N PRO A 88 16.22 -0.05 -7.61
CA PRO A 88 16.93 0.49 -6.45
C PRO A 88 17.29 -0.59 -5.43
N TYR A 89 18.37 -0.35 -4.68
CA TYR A 89 18.65 -1.05 -3.43
C TYR A 89 17.47 -0.91 -2.45
N PRO A 90 17.18 -1.93 -1.64
CA PRO A 90 16.08 -1.86 -0.67
C PRO A 90 16.36 -0.89 0.48
N ARG A 91 17.62 -0.57 0.75
CA ARG A 91 18.06 0.21 1.91
C ARG A 91 19.15 1.22 1.54
N VAL A 92 19.14 2.35 2.24
CA VAL A 92 20.10 3.45 2.07
C VAL A 92 20.34 4.14 3.41
N ASN A 93 21.58 4.56 3.69
CA ASN A 93 21.90 5.42 4.82
C ASN A 93 21.65 6.87 4.45
N LEU A 94 20.90 7.60 5.28
CA LEU A 94 20.48 8.98 5.01
C LEU A 94 21.65 9.98 4.96
N LYS A 95 22.83 9.62 5.49
CA LYS A 95 24.03 10.45 5.50
C LYS A 95 25.11 9.95 4.54
N THR A 96 25.32 8.63 4.47
CA THR A 96 26.47 8.05 3.75
C THR A 96 26.10 7.31 2.46
N GLY A 97 24.82 7.26 2.08
CA GLY A 97 24.37 6.53 0.89
C GLY A 97 24.26 5.01 1.12
N VAL A 98 24.39 4.20 0.06
CA VAL A 98 24.21 2.74 0.16
C VAL A 98 25.39 2.09 0.89
N PRO A 99 25.17 1.33 1.98
CA PRO A 99 26.24 0.62 2.68
C PRO A 99 26.92 -0.43 1.77
N PRO A 100 28.24 -0.69 1.91
CA PRO A 100 28.95 -1.68 1.08
C PRO A 100 28.38 -3.10 1.14
N ASP A 101 27.89 -3.51 2.31
CA ASP A 101 27.32 -4.83 2.56
C ASP A 101 25.79 -4.87 2.33
N SER A 102 25.25 -3.93 1.55
CA SER A 102 23.81 -3.87 1.29
C SER A 102 23.31 -5.09 0.52
N ASN A 103 22.09 -5.52 0.83
CA ASN A 103 21.46 -6.63 0.12
C ASN A 103 21.15 -6.23 -1.33
N ASN A 104 21.56 -7.08 -2.27
CA ASN A 104 21.25 -6.93 -3.70
C ASN A 104 19.86 -7.46 -4.08
N GLU A 105 19.07 -7.91 -3.11
CA GLU A 105 17.71 -8.41 -3.31
C GLU A 105 16.68 -7.41 -2.81
N THR A 106 15.65 -7.16 -3.62
CA THR A 106 14.51 -6.31 -3.26
C THR A 106 13.21 -6.95 -3.71
N CYS A 107 12.09 -6.55 -3.11
CA CYS A 107 10.78 -6.99 -3.56
C CYS A 107 10.20 -6.07 -4.63
N THR A 108 9.28 -6.60 -5.43
CA THR A 108 8.64 -5.87 -6.56
C THR A 108 7.90 -4.63 -6.07
N ALA A 109 7.11 -4.74 -5.01
CA ALA A 109 6.47 -3.59 -4.36
C ALA A 109 7.52 -2.58 -3.84
N GLY A 110 8.54 -3.06 -3.14
CA GLY A 110 9.55 -2.19 -2.52
C GLY A 110 10.33 -1.31 -3.52
N ALA A 111 10.56 -1.82 -4.72
CA ALA A 111 11.22 -1.08 -5.79
C ALA A 111 10.25 -0.33 -6.72
N GLY A 112 9.01 -0.80 -6.84
CA GLY A 112 8.04 -0.29 -7.81
C GLY A 112 7.02 0.70 -7.25
N SER A 113 6.88 0.78 -5.92
CA SER A 113 5.89 1.61 -5.25
C SER A 113 6.51 2.89 -4.66
N LEU A 114 7.20 3.62 -5.53
CA LEU A 114 7.85 4.91 -5.21
C LEU A 114 7.34 6.05 -6.09
N LEU A 115 6.66 5.71 -7.19
CA LEU A 115 6.33 6.62 -8.30
C LEU A 115 5.31 7.70 -7.92
N VAL A 116 4.34 7.39 -7.05
CA VAL A 116 3.32 8.37 -6.65
C VAL A 116 3.96 9.53 -5.90
N GLU A 117 4.75 9.26 -4.86
CA GLU A 117 5.40 10.29 -4.05
C GLU A 117 6.49 11.02 -4.84
N PHE A 118 7.35 10.28 -5.56
CA PHE A 118 8.43 10.88 -6.33
C PHE A 118 7.87 11.73 -7.49
N GLY A 119 6.78 11.27 -8.13
CA GLY A 119 6.07 12.03 -9.14
C GLY A 119 5.46 13.31 -8.59
N ILE A 120 4.72 13.24 -7.48
CA ILE A 120 4.14 14.43 -6.83
C ILE A 120 5.25 15.43 -6.46
N LEU A 121 6.33 14.97 -5.84
CA LEU A 121 7.47 15.81 -5.48
C LEU A 121 8.06 16.51 -6.72
N SER A 122 8.33 15.75 -7.79
CA SER A 122 8.84 16.29 -9.05
C SER A 122 7.95 17.39 -9.63
N ARG A 123 6.63 17.19 -9.64
CA ARG A 123 5.68 18.18 -10.16
C ARG A 123 5.60 19.43 -9.27
N LEU A 124 5.71 19.28 -7.94
CA LEU A 124 5.72 20.41 -7.01
C LEU A 124 7.00 21.24 -7.09
N LEU A 125 8.15 20.60 -7.32
CA LEU A 125 9.45 21.28 -7.43
C LEU A 125 9.74 21.80 -8.84
N GLY A 126 9.08 21.27 -9.88
CA GLY A 126 9.47 21.49 -11.27
C GLY A 126 10.78 20.77 -11.66
N ASP A 127 11.17 19.74 -10.90
CA ASP A 127 12.37 18.93 -11.13
C ASP A 127 11.99 17.48 -11.44
N SER A 128 12.22 17.04 -12.68
CA SER A 128 11.85 15.69 -13.15
C SER A 128 12.70 14.54 -12.60
N THR A 129 13.79 14.82 -11.87
CA THR A 129 14.75 13.81 -11.42
C THR A 129 14.09 12.66 -10.66
N PHE A 130 13.22 12.97 -9.69
CA PHE A 130 12.58 11.98 -8.82
C PHE A 130 11.58 11.12 -9.60
N GLU A 131 10.65 11.74 -10.34
CA GLU A 131 9.70 11.01 -11.20
C GLU A 131 10.45 10.11 -12.19
N TRP A 132 11.53 10.61 -12.81
CA TRP A 132 12.31 9.86 -13.78
C TRP A 132 12.96 8.60 -13.17
N VAL A 133 13.62 8.69 -12.00
CA VAL A 133 14.24 7.51 -11.38
C VAL A 133 13.19 6.46 -10.97
N ALA A 134 12.04 6.89 -10.46
CA ALA A 134 10.96 5.99 -10.08
C ALA A 134 10.34 5.29 -11.30
N ARG A 135 10.07 6.03 -12.39
CA ARG A 135 9.59 5.46 -13.65
C ARG A 135 10.59 4.46 -14.24
N ARG A 136 11.90 4.77 -14.18
CA ARG A 136 12.94 3.86 -14.65
C ARG A 136 12.92 2.54 -13.88
N ALA A 137 12.75 2.58 -12.56
CA ALA A 137 12.63 1.38 -11.73
C ALA A 137 11.38 0.55 -12.08
N VAL A 138 10.22 1.20 -12.25
CA VAL A 138 8.98 0.54 -12.69
C VAL A 138 9.17 -0.16 -14.04
N LYS A 139 9.75 0.54 -15.04
CA LYS A 139 10.04 -0.05 -16.36
C LYS A 139 11.03 -1.21 -16.29
N ALA A 140 12.06 -1.10 -15.44
CA ALA A 140 13.01 -2.17 -15.23
C ALA A 140 12.33 -3.44 -14.70
N LEU A 141 11.49 -3.33 -13.66
CA LEU A 141 10.69 -4.44 -13.14
C LEU A 141 9.74 -5.00 -14.21
N TRP A 142 9.06 -4.11 -14.92
CA TRP A 142 8.10 -4.47 -15.98
C TRP A 142 8.72 -5.34 -17.08
N ASN A 143 9.97 -5.03 -17.45
CA ASN A 143 10.72 -5.76 -18.47
C ASN A 143 11.23 -7.13 -18.00
N LEU A 144 11.17 -7.44 -16.71
CA LEU A 144 11.58 -8.72 -16.14
C LEU A 144 10.43 -9.72 -16.01
N ARG A 145 9.21 -9.38 -16.45
CA ARG A 145 8.05 -10.28 -16.42
C ARG A 145 8.31 -11.58 -17.18
N SER A 146 7.61 -12.63 -16.77
CA SER A 146 7.58 -13.89 -17.51
C SER A 146 7.00 -13.67 -18.90
N ASN A 147 7.69 -14.17 -19.94
CA ASN A 147 7.19 -14.11 -21.32
C ASN A 147 5.95 -14.99 -21.53
N ASP A 148 5.78 -16.04 -20.72
CA ASP A 148 4.68 -17.00 -20.87
C ASP A 148 3.40 -16.52 -20.17
N THR A 149 3.55 -15.98 -18.96
CA THR A 149 2.40 -15.63 -18.10
C THR A 149 2.17 -14.12 -17.95
N GLY A 150 3.18 -13.29 -18.25
CA GLY A 150 3.15 -11.86 -17.96
C GLY A 150 3.29 -11.49 -16.48
N LEU A 151 3.52 -12.46 -15.58
CA LEU A 151 3.63 -12.25 -14.13
C LEU A 151 5.03 -11.79 -13.70
N LEU A 152 5.10 -11.15 -12.53
CA LEU A 152 6.35 -10.80 -11.83
C LEU A 152 6.59 -11.76 -10.64
N GLY A 153 7.84 -11.92 -10.24
CA GLY A 153 8.18 -12.58 -8.98
C GLY A 153 8.09 -11.61 -7.81
N ASN A 154 8.21 -12.12 -6.59
CA ASN A 154 8.16 -11.29 -5.37
C ASN A 154 9.52 -10.78 -4.91
N VAL A 155 10.64 -11.39 -5.34
CA VAL A 155 12.01 -10.94 -4.96
C VAL A 155 12.95 -11.02 -6.16
N VAL A 156 13.63 -9.92 -6.49
CA VAL A 156 14.56 -9.78 -7.61
C VAL A 156 15.95 -9.38 -7.14
N ASN A 157 16.97 -9.92 -7.78
CA ASN A 157 18.33 -9.46 -7.62
C ASN A 157 18.60 -8.24 -8.53
N ILE A 158 18.87 -7.08 -7.94
CA ILE A 158 19.00 -5.79 -8.64
C ILE A 158 20.24 -5.68 -9.53
N GLN A 159 21.22 -6.57 -9.37
CA GLN A 159 22.44 -6.58 -10.18
C GLN A 159 22.32 -7.48 -11.41
N THR A 160 21.52 -8.53 -11.32
CA THR A 160 21.44 -9.54 -12.38
C THR A 160 20.07 -9.57 -13.08
N GLY A 161 19.02 -9.01 -12.45
CA GLY A 161 17.65 -9.11 -12.93
C GLY A 161 16.99 -10.47 -12.70
N HIS A 162 17.68 -11.43 -12.07
CA HIS A 162 17.11 -12.74 -11.80
C HIS A 162 16.12 -12.70 -10.64
N TRP A 163 14.97 -13.37 -10.83
CA TRP A 163 14.00 -13.61 -9.78
C TRP A 163 14.50 -14.69 -8.81
N VAL A 164 14.79 -14.25 -7.58
CA VAL A 164 15.12 -15.12 -6.44
C VAL A 164 13.84 -15.69 -5.86
N GLY A 165 12.84 -14.83 -5.65
CA GLY A 165 11.49 -15.18 -5.25
C GLY A 165 10.58 -15.26 -6.47
N LYS A 166 10.05 -16.45 -6.74
CA LYS A 166 9.23 -16.76 -7.93
C LYS A 166 7.73 -16.83 -7.63
N GLN A 167 7.32 -16.49 -6.42
CA GLN A 167 5.90 -16.42 -6.07
C GLN A 167 5.32 -15.14 -6.68
N SER A 168 4.21 -15.27 -7.38
CA SER A 168 3.37 -14.19 -7.88
C SER A 168 2.01 -14.28 -7.21
N GLY A 169 1.44 -13.14 -6.86
CA GLY A 169 0.20 -13.04 -6.11
C GLY A 169 -0.14 -11.58 -5.87
N LEU A 170 -1.22 -11.34 -5.13
CA LEU A 170 -1.63 -10.00 -4.73
C LEU A 170 -1.15 -9.61 -3.33
N GLY A 171 -0.39 -10.48 -2.69
CA GLY A 171 0.05 -10.30 -1.30
C GLY A 171 1.38 -9.57 -1.16
N ALA A 172 2.00 -9.77 0.01
CA ALA A 172 3.21 -9.06 0.40
C ALA A 172 4.31 -9.14 -0.65
N GLY A 173 4.84 -7.97 -1.03
CA GLY A 173 5.97 -7.85 -1.95
C GLY A 173 5.60 -7.65 -3.42
N LEU A 174 4.31 -7.66 -3.77
CA LEU A 174 3.79 -7.39 -5.12
C LEU A 174 2.62 -6.41 -5.11
N ASP A 175 1.70 -6.53 -4.15
CA ASP A 175 0.49 -5.70 -3.93
C ASP A 175 0.52 -4.30 -4.58
N SER A 176 1.25 -3.39 -3.96
CA SER A 176 1.28 -1.96 -4.23
C SER A 176 1.99 -1.61 -5.54
N PHE A 177 2.69 -2.56 -6.19
CA PHE A 177 3.21 -2.33 -7.54
C PHE A 177 2.05 -2.17 -8.52
N TYR A 178 1.06 -3.07 -8.46
CA TYR A 178 -0.14 -2.99 -9.30
C TYR A 178 -0.95 -1.74 -9.01
N GLU A 179 -1.08 -1.40 -7.73
CA GLU A 179 -1.76 -0.18 -7.30
C GLU A 179 -1.12 1.08 -7.88
N TYR A 180 0.21 1.17 -7.86
CA TYR A 180 0.93 2.35 -8.32
C TYR A 180 0.88 2.52 -9.83
N LEU A 181 0.81 1.44 -10.62
CA LEU A 181 0.57 1.55 -12.06
C LEU A 181 -0.75 2.28 -12.33
N LEU A 182 -1.83 1.91 -11.66
CA LEU A 182 -3.12 2.59 -11.85
C LEU A 182 -3.13 4.00 -11.23
N LYS A 183 -2.72 4.13 -9.97
CA LYS A 183 -2.78 5.42 -9.25
C LYS A 183 -1.89 6.47 -9.91
N SER A 184 -0.76 6.07 -10.50
CA SER A 184 0.12 6.98 -11.25
C SER A 184 -0.52 7.44 -12.57
N TYR A 185 -1.23 6.57 -13.28
CA TYR A 185 -2.03 7.00 -14.43
C TYR A 185 -3.12 8.00 -14.02
N ILE A 186 -3.86 7.72 -12.94
CA ILE A 186 -4.92 8.61 -12.46
C ILE A 186 -4.37 10.00 -12.09
N LEU A 187 -3.18 10.04 -11.45
CA LEU A 187 -2.57 11.29 -10.99
C LEU A 187 -1.86 12.08 -12.09
N PHE A 188 -1.17 11.39 -13.00
CA PHE A 188 -0.24 12.03 -13.94
C PHE A 188 -0.67 11.93 -15.40
N GLY A 189 -1.60 11.04 -15.74
CA GLY A 189 -2.16 10.88 -17.08
C GLY A 189 -1.28 10.12 -18.08
N GLU A 190 -0.17 9.52 -17.63
CA GLU A 190 0.77 8.81 -18.50
C GLU A 190 0.19 7.47 -18.98
N LYS A 191 -0.05 7.36 -20.30
CA LYS A 191 -0.72 6.19 -20.89
C LYS A 191 0.02 4.87 -20.67
N GLU A 192 1.35 4.92 -20.64
CA GLU A 192 2.19 3.74 -20.41
C GLU A 192 1.88 3.08 -19.06
N ASP A 193 1.59 3.86 -18.01
CA ASP A 193 1.24 3.33 -16.70
C ASP A 193 -0.08 2.52 -16.75
N LEU A 194 -1.07 3.02 -17.49
CA LEU A 194 -2.35 2.33 -17.70
C LEU A 194 -2.19 1.08 -18.58
N GLU A 195 -1.38 1.15 -19.63
CA GLU A 195 -1.09 -0.01 -20.49
C GLU A 195 -0.42 -1.13 -19.70
N MET A 196 0.53 -0.77 -18.84
CA MET A 196 1.15 -1.70 -17.91
C MET A 196 0.11 -2.28 -16.94
N PHE A 197 -0.70 -1.43 -16.29
CA PHE A 197 -1.75 -1.90 -15.40
C PHE A 197 -2.71 -2.89 -16.09
N ASN A 198 -3.23 -2.57 -17.27
CA ASN A 198 -4.17 -3.41 -18.00
C ASN A 198 -3.56 -4.75 -18.43
N ALA A 199 -2.27 -4.79 -18.77
CA ALA A 199 -1.57 -6.04 -19.04
C ALA A 199 -1.36 -6.87 -17.76
N ALA A 200 -1.04 -6.24 -16.63
CA ALA A 200 -0.93 -6.92 -15.35
C ALA A 200 -2.29 -7.47 -14.90
N TYR A 201 -3.36 -6.69 -14.98
CA TYR A 201 -4.72 -7.09 -14.60
C TYR A 201 -5.19 -8.31 -15.39
N ARG A 202 -4.97 -8.33 -16.71
CA ARG A 202 -5.26 -9.52 -17.54
C ARG A 202 -4.48 -10.76 -17.07
N SER A 203 -3.22 -10.60 -16.71
CA SER A 203 -2.39 -11.71 -16.21
C SER A 203 -2.88 -12.20 -14.84
N ILE A 204 -3.28 -11.28 -13.96
CA ILE A 204 -3.90 -11.58 -12.65
C ILE A 204 -5.20 -12.39 -12.85
N GLN A 205 -6.07 -11.93 -13.74
CA GLN A 205 -7.34 -12.59 -14.06
C GLN A 205 -7.13 -13.99 -14.64
N ASN A 206 -6.16 -14.16 -15.55
CA ASN A 206 -5.89 -15.45 -16.20
C ASN A 206 -5.22 -16.47 -15.26
N TYR A 207 -4.29 -16.03 -14.40
CA TYR A 207 -3.41 -16.95 -13.68
C TYR A 207 -3.63 -17.00 -12.17
N LEU A 208 -4.09 -15.91 -11.54
CA LEU A 208 -4.28 -15.84 -10.08
C LEU A 208 -5.73 -16.09 -9.67
N ARG A 209 -6.72 -15.73 -10.49
CA ARG A 209 -8.13 -15.89 -10.14
C ARG A 209 -8.52 -17.38 -10.11
N ARG A 210 -9.27 -17.78 -9.09
CA ARG A 210 -9.87 -19.11 -8.91
C ARG A 210 -11.31 -18.94 -8.47
N GLY A 211 -12.09 -20.01 -8.51
CA GLY A 211 -13.54 -19.98 -8.25
C GLY A 211 -14.35 -19.76 -9.52
N ARG A 212 -15.64 -19.49 -9.35
CA ARG A 212 -16.57 -19.28 -10.47
C ARG A 212 -16.22 -18.04 -11.32
N GLU A 213 -16.66 -18.05 -12.58
CA GLU A 213 -16.36 -16.98 -13.55
C GLU A 213 -17.01 -15.65 -13.18
N ALA A 214 -18.29 -15.64 -12.82
CA ALA A 214 -19.01 -14.44 -12.41
C ALA A 214 -19.15 -14.35 -10.88
N CYS A 215 -19.18 -13.13 -10.34
CA CYS A 215 -19.41 -12.91 -8.91
C CYS A 215 -20.75 -13.48 -8.44
N ASN A 216 -21.84 -13.13 -9.14
CA ASN A 216 -23.21 -13.32 -8.66
C ASN A 216 -23.93 -14.54 -9.25
N GLU A 217 -23.30 -15.26 -10.18
CA GLU A 217 -23.90 -16.39 -10.87
C GLU A 217 -22.90 -17.50 -11.19
N GLY A 218 -23.41 -18.69 -11.47
CA GLY A 218 -22.61 -19.89 -11.73
C GLY A 218 -22.48 -20.83 -10.52
N GLU A 219 -21.83 -21.97 -10.74
CA GLU A 219 -21.61 -23.01 -9.74
C GLU A 219 -20.17 -22.96 -9.20
N GLY A 220 -20.01 -23.26 -7.90
CA GLY A 220 -18.70 -23.35 -7.24
C GLY A 220 -18.41 -22.20 -6.27
N ASP A 221 -17.18 -22.22 -5.73
CA ASP A 221 -16.73 -21.27 -4.71
C ASP A 221 -16.63 -19.84 -5.25
N PRO A 222 -16.89 -18.82 -4.41
CA PRO A 222 -16.69 -17.41 -4.77
C PRO A 222 -15.26 -17.15 -5.28
N PRO A 223 -15.10 -16.18 -6.20
CA PRO A 223 -13.80 -15.83 -6.73
C PRO A 223 -12.82 -15.37 -5.64
N LEU A 224 -11.60 -15.90 -5.73
CA LEU A 224 -10.46 -15.50 -4.90
C LEU A 224 -9.18 -15.49 -5.74
N TYR A 225 -8.13 -14.86 -5.22
CA TYR A 225 -6.86 -14.73 -5.92
C TYR A 225 -5.76 -15.48 -5.15
N VAL A 226 -5.17 -16.48 -5.81
CA VAL A 226 -4.17 -17.37 -5.20
C VAL A 226 -2.75 -16.94 -5.51
N ASN A 227 -1.80 -17.48 -4.74
CA ASN A 227 -0.38 -17.37 -5.04
C ASN A 227 0.05 -18.49 -6.01
N VAL A 228 0.72 -18.11 -7.09
CA VAL A 228 1.21 -19.03 -8.12
C VAL A 228 2.70 -18.83 -8.39
N ASN A 229 3.30 -19.78 -9.09
CA ASN A 229 4.63 -19.62 -9.63
C ASN A 229 4.58 -18.71 -10.85
N MET A 230 5.40 -17.66 -10.86
CA MET A 230 5.36 -16.65 -11.90
C MET A 230 5.59 -17.20 -13.32
N PHE A 231 6.35 -18.29 -13.49
CA PHE A 231 6.67 -18.82 -14.82
C PHE A 231 5.60 -19.80 -15.32
N SER A 232 5.08 -20.65 -14.44
CA SER A 232 4.17 -21.74 -14.83
C SER A 232 2.69 -21.46 -14.55
N GLY A 233 2.37 -20.45 -13.74
CA GLY A 233 0.99 -20.20 -13.28
C GLY A 233 0.45 -21.27 -12.31
N GLN A 234 1.28 -22.24 -11.89
CA GLN A 234 0.88 -23.30 -10.98
C GLN A 234 0.77 -22.78 -9.55
N LEU A 235 -0.23 -23.28 -8.81
CA LEU A 235 -0.46 -22.94 -7.41
C LEU A 235 0.79 -23.24 -6.56
N MET A 236 1.24 -22.28 -5.75
CA MET A 236 2.42 -22.43 -4.88
C MET A 236 2.07 -22.69 -3.42
N ASN A 237 0.94 -22.19 -2.95
CA ASN A 237 0.50 -22.35 -1.58
C ASN A 237 -1.03 -22.20 -1.50
N THR A 238 -1.58 -22.42 -0.31
CA THR A 238 -3.03 -22.40 -0.05
C THR A 238 -3.43 -21.26 0.88
N TRP A 239 -2.55 -20.27 1.07
CA TRP A 239 -2.80 -19.12 1.92
C TRP A 239 -2.88 -17.83 1.12
N ILE A 240 -3.57 -16.85 1.67
CA ILE A 240 -3.66 -15.46 1.20
C ILE A 240 -3.32 -14.54 2.37
N ASP A 241 -2.66 -13.42 2.09
CA ASP A 241 -2.33 -12.43 3.12
C ASP A 241 -3.50 -11.48 3.35
N SER A 242 -3.64 -10.93 4.57
CA SER A 242 -4.62 -9.88 4.85
C SER A 242 -4.42 -8.62 4.00
N LEU A 243 -3.19 -8.37 3.57
CA LEU A 243 -2.83 -7.26 2.67
C LEU A 243 -3.60 -7.31 1.36
N GLN A 244 -3.94 -8.50 0.85
CA GLN A 244 -4.68 -8.67 -0.40
C GLN A 244 -6.08 -8.05 -0.37
N ALA A 245 -6.59 -7.68 0.82
CA ALA A 245 -7.86 -6.97 0.96
C ALA A 245 -7.84 -5.54 0.37
N PHE A 246 -6.71 -5.05 -0.17
CA PHE A 246 -6.63 -3.79 -0.92
C PHE A 246 -7.23 -3.92 -2.33
N PHE A 247 -7.18 -5.14 -2.90
CA PHE A 247 -7.46 -5.38 -4.30
C PHE A 247 -8.92 -5.07 -4.70
N PRO A 248 -9.96 -5.33 -3.88
CA PRO A 248 -11.30 -4.86 -4.18
C PRO A 248 -11.36 -3.35 -4.40
N GLY A 249 -10.65 -2.57 -3.59
CA GLY A 249 -10.52 -1.12 -3.77
C GLY A 249 -9.89 -0.76 -5.12
N LEU A 250 -8.85 -1.48 -5.52
CA LEU A 250 -8.22 -1.31 -6.84
C LEU A 250 -9.15 -1.67 -8.00
N GLN A 251 -9.95 -2.73 -7.85
CA GLN A 251 -10.98 -3.13 -8.81
C GLN A 251 -12.08 -2.07 -8.97
N VAL A 252 -12.50 -1.44 -7.87
CA VAL A 252 -13.43 -0.29 -7.93
C VAL A 252 -12.85 0.85 -8.77
N LEU A 253 -11.56 1.18 -8.61
CA LEU A 253 -10.93 2.29 -9.34
C LEU A 253 -10.90 2.09 -10.86
N ILE A 254 -10.91 0.85 -11.33
CA ILE A 254 -11.00 0.54 -12.78
C ILE A 254 -12.42 0.27 -13.28
N GLY A 255 -13.41 0.36 -12.39
CA GLY A 255 -14.81 0.10 -12.72
C GLY A 255 -15.22 -1.37 -12.67
N ASP A 256 -14.36 -2.28 -12.21
CA ASP A 256 -14.69 -3.68 -11.97
C ASP A 256 -15.36 -3.85 -10.60
N VAL A 257 -16.49 -3.16 -10.43
CA VAL A 257 -17.20 -3.06 -9.15
C VAL A 257 -17.81 -4.41 -8.75
N GLU A 258 -18.18 -5.25 -9.72
CA GLU A 258 -18.82 -6.53 -9.44
C GLU A 258 -17.85 -7.54 -8.79
N ASP A 259 -16.68 -7.78 -9.38
CA ASP A 259 -15.68 -8.66 -8.74
C ASP A 259 -15.19 -8.06 -7.41
N ALA A 260 -15.10 -6.73 -7.31
CA ALA A 260 -14.75 -6.04 -6.06
C ALA A 260 -15.73 -6.37 -4.92
N ILE A 261 -17.04 -6.36 -5.20
CA ILE A 261 -18.08 -6.73 -4.21
C ILE A 261 -17.83 -8.16 -3.72
N CYS A 262 -17.55 -9.10 -4.63
CA CYS A 262 -17.36 -10.50 -4.27
C CYS A 262 -16.14 -10.70 -3.37
N LEU A 263 -15.00 -10.18 -3.79
CA LEU A 263 -13.75 -10.36 -3.09
C LEU A 263 -13.77 -9.65 -1.74
N HIS A 264 -14.37 -8.46 -1.66
CA HIS A 264 -14.59 -7.76 -0.40
C HIS A 264 -15.48 -8.58 0.56
N ALA A 265 -16.57 -9.16 0.07
CA ALA A 265 -17.46 -9.99 0.89
C ALA A 265 -16.72 -11.21 1.47
N PHE A 266 -15.80 -11.81 0.72
CA PHE A 266 -14.95 -12.89 1.20
C PHE A 266 -14.07 -12.45 2.39
N TYR A 267 -13.35 -11.32 2.28
CA TYR A 267 -12.55 -10.80 3.42
C TYR A 267 -13.42 -10.35 4.59
N TYR A 268 -14.59 -9.77 4.31
CA TYR A 268 -15.54 -9.41 5.36
C TYR A 268 -16.07 -10.63 6.12
N ALA A 269 -16.31 -11.76 5.44
CA ALA A 269 -16.70 -13.00 6.11
C ALA A 269 -15.60 -13.51 7.08
N ILE A 270 -14.33 -13.39 6.70
CA ILE A 270 -13.20 -13.68 7.60
C ILE A 270 -13.21 -12.73 8.80
N TRP A 271 -13.39 -11.43 8.56
CA TRP A 271 -13.51 -10.44 9.64
C TRP A 271 -14.66 -10.76 10.59
N LYS A 272 -15.85 -11.11 10.08
CA LYS A 272 -17.00 -11.47 10.91
C LYS A 272 -16.72 -12.69 11.80
N ARG A 273 -15.92 -13.63 11.33
CA ARG A 273 -15.57 -14.84 12.10
C ARG A 273 -14.58 -14.55 13.23
N TYR A 274 -13.54 -13.75 12.98
CA TYR A 274 -12.43 -13.57 13.92
C TYR A 274 -12.43 -12.21 14.65
N GLY A 275 -13.17 -11.21 14.17
CA GLY A 275 -13.11 -9.82 14.63
C GLY A 275 -11.86 -9.06 14.18
N ALA A 276 -11.10 -9.64 13.26
CA ALA A 276 -9.88 -9.12 12.66
C ALA A 276 -9.52 -10.01 11.45
N LEU A 277 -8.71 -9.54 10.51
CA LEU A 277 -8.12 -10.42 9.50
C LEU A 277 -6.85 -11.08 10.07
N PRO A 278 -6.73 -12.41 10.12
CA PRO A 278 -5.42 -13.03 10.34
C PRO A 278 -4.47 -12.63 9.21
N GLU A 279 -3.20 -12.41 9.55
CA GLU A 279 -2.16 -11.99 8.63
C GLU A 279 -2.04 -12.95 7.44
N ARG A 280 -2.26 -14.26 7.68
CA ARG A 280 -2.45 -15.26 6.62
C ARG A 280 -3.64 -16.15 6.91
N TYR A 281 -4.51 -16.29 5.92
CA TYR A 281 -5.66 -17.19 5.93
C TYR A 281 -5.49 -18.30 4.91
N ASN A 282 -5.64 -19.55 5.35
CA ASN A 282 -5.63 -20.71 4.48
C ASN A 282 -7.04 -20.93 3.92
N TRP A 283 -7.22 -20.71 2.62
CA TRP A 283 -8.53 -20.77 1.99
C TRP A 283 -9.04 -22.20 1.79
N GLN A 284 -8.15 -23.20 1.76
CA GLN A 284 -8.54 -24.61 1.70
C GLN A 284 -8.94 -25.16 3.07
N LEU A 285 -8.13 -24.88 4.09
CA LEU A 285 -8.41 -25.31 5.47
C LEU A 285 -9.47 -24.45 6.15
N GLN A 286 -9.80 -23.29 5.56
CA GLN A 286 -10.73 -22.30 6.09
C GLN A 286 -10.36 -21.84 7.52
N ALA A 287 -9.06 -21.67 7.76
CA ALA A 287 -8.47 -21.37 9.05
C ALA A 287 -7.23 -20.45 8.92
N PRO A 288 -6.84 -19.71 9.96
CA PRO A 288 -5.63 -18.89 9.94
C PRO A 288 -4.36 -19.77 9.93
N ASP A 289 -3.42 -19.46 9.04
CA ASP A 289 -2.05 -20.01 9.10
C ASP A 289 -1.14 -19.11 9.95
N VAL A 290 -1.36 -17.79 9.90
CA VAL A 290 -0.69 -16.80 10.74
C VAL A 290 -1.74 -15.97 11.45
N LEU A 291 -1.84 -16.15 12.75
CA LEU A 291 -2.90 -15.65 13.61
C LEU A 291 -2.76 -14.17 14.00
N PHE A 292 -1.69 -13.52 13.56
CA PHE A 292 -1.34 -12.14 13.89
C PHE A 292 -2.27 -11.14 13.19
N TYR A 293 -2.55 -9.98 13.81
CA TYR A 293 -3.22 -8.85 13.15
C TYR A 293 -2.66 -7.50 13.63
N PRO A 294 -1.84 -6.81 12.81
CA PRO A 294 -1.17 -5.58 13.19
C PRO A 294 -1.98 -4.32 12.90
N LEU A 295 -3.31 -4.39 13.01
CA LEU A 295 -4.22 -3.26 12.76
C LEU A 295 -4.30 -2.79 11.29
N ARG A 296 -4.11 -3.75 10.37
CA ARG A 296 -4.12 -3.64 8.90
C ARG A 296 -5.31 -2.81 8.36
N PRO A 297 -5.08 -1.87 7.42
CA PRO A 297 -6.11 -0.96 6.89
C PRO A 297 -6.89 -1.48 5.68
N GLU A 298 -6.40 -2.52 4.98
CA GLU A 298 -6.76 -2.74 3.58
C GLU A 298 -8.25 -3.10 3.39
N LEU A 299 -8.86 -3.81 4.35
CA LEU A 299 -10.30 -4.09 4.30
C LEU A 299 -11.14 -2.81 4.42
N VAL A 300 -10.77 -1.88 5.29
CA VAL A 300 -11.53 -0.63 5.46
C VAL A 300 -11.27 0.36 4.32
N GLU A 301 -10.09 0.34 3.71
CA GLU A 301 -9.82 1.05 2.45
C GLU A 301 -10.79 0.60 1.35
N SER A 302 -10.82 -0.71 1.08
CA SER A 302 -11.73 -1.28 0.09
C SER A 302 -13.21 -1.02 0.42
N THR A 303 -13.57 -1.06 1.70
CA THR A 303 -14.92 -0.72 2.17
C THR A 303 -15.28 0.73 1.82
N TYR A 304 -14.37 1.67 2.06
CA TYR A 304 -14.58 3.08 1.71
C TYR A 304 -14.75 3.27 0.21
N LEU A 305 -13.91 2.66 -0.62
CA LEU A 305 -13.98 2.80 -2.08
C LEU A 305 -15.26 2.19 -2.65
N LEU A 306 -15.67 1.01 -2.17
CA LEU A 306 -16.94 0.39 -2.56
C LEU A 306 -18.13 1.24 -2.14
N TYR A 307 -18.10 1.83 -0.95
CA TYR A 307 -19.12 2.78 -0.55
C TYR A 307 -19.15 4.02 -1.47
N GLN A 308 -17.99 4.57 -1.85
CA GLN A 308 -17.94 5.71 -2.75
C GLN A 308 -18.54 5.40 -4.13
N ALA A 309 -18.27 4.22 -4.69
CA ALA A 309 -18.78 3.81 -6.00
C ALA A 309 -20.27 3.45 -5.99
N THR A 310 -20.75 2.79 -4.93
CA THR A 310 -22.10 2.21 -4.91
C THR A 310 -23.11 3.02 -4.09
N LYS A 311 -22.63 3.83 -3.14
CA LYS A 311 -23.43 4.48 -2.08
C LYS A 311 -24.33 3.51 -1.30
N ASN A 312 -23.99 2.22 -1.32
CA ASN A 312 -24.78 1.19 -0.64
C ASN A 312 -24.52 1.24 0.88
N PRO A 313 -25.55 1.41 1.72
CA PRO A 313 -25.40 1.50 3.18
C PRO A 313 -24.81 0.24 3.82
N PHE A 314 -24.80 -0.90 3.13
CA PHE A 314 -24.10 -2.11 3.56
C PHE A 314 -22.64 -1.82 3.98
N TYR A 315 -21.92 -0.99 3.21
CA TYR A 315 -20.53 -0.68 3.51
C TYR A 315 -20.34 0.24 4.73
N LEU A 316 -21.36 1.03 5.08
CA LEU A 316 -21.39 1.78 6.35
C LEU A 316 -21.49 0.80 7.54
N HIS A 317 -22.31 -0.24 7.40
CA HIS A 317 -22.41 -1.31 8.41
C HIS A 317 -21.09 -2.07 8.54
N VAL A 318 -20.43 -2.41 7.43
CA VAL A 318 -19.10 -3.04 7.45
C VAL A 318 -18.09 -2.16 8.19
N GLY A 319 -18.03 -0.86 7.88
CA GLY A 319 -17.16 0.09 8.57
C GLY A 319 -17.42 0.16 10.08
N MET A 320 -18.69 0.14 10.49
CA MET A 320 -19.07 0.12 11.90
C MET A 320 -18.68 -1.19 12.59
N ASP A 321 -18.86 -2.33 11.94
CA ASP A 321 -18.44 -3.65 12.45
C ASP A 321 -16.91 -3.72 12.66
N ILE A 322 -16.14 -3.15 11.73
CA ILE A 322 -14.68 -3.02 11.85
C ILE A 322 -14.33 -2.14 13.06
N LEU A 323 -14.93 -0.94 13.17
CA LEU A 323 -14.69 -0.02 14.27
C LEU A 323 -15.01 -0.67 15.63
N GLN A 324 -16.17 -1.32 15.76
CA GLN A 324 -16.58 -1.99 16.99
C GLN A 324 -15.61 -3.12 17.37
N SER A 325 -15.12 -3.87 16.39
CA SER A 325 -14.16 -4.94 16.62
C SER A 325 -12.82 -4.39 17.14
N LEU A 326 -12.33 -3.29 16.57
CA LEU A 326 -11.12 -2.61 17.02
C LEU A 326 -11.30 -2.03 18.43
N GLU A 327 -12.38 -1.30 18.68
CA GLU A 327 -12.71 -0.76 20.01
C GLU A 327 -12.76 -1.85 21.09
N LYS A 328 -13.33 -3.01 20.75
CA LYS A 328 -13.51 -4.12 21.69
C LYS A 328 -12.23 -4.91 21.92
N TYR A 329 -11.49 -5.23 20.86
CA TYR A 329 -10.41 -6.21 20.94
C TYR A 329 -9.01 -5.61 20.96
N THR A 330 -8.80 -4.41 20.43
CA THR A 330 -7.45 -3.84 20.26
C THR A 330 -7.21 -2.60 21.13
N LYS A 331 -8.26 -1.91 21.58
CA LYS A 331 -8.12 -0.73 22.45
C LYS A 331 -7.40 -1.05 23.76
N VAL A 332 -6.45 -0.20 24.11
CA VAL A 332 -5.70 -0.21 25.37
C VAL A 332 -5.67 1.20 25.97
N LYS A 333 -5.07 1.36 27.16
CA LYS A 333 -5.08 2.63 27.91
C LYS A 333 -4.55 3.83 27.10
N CYS A 334 -3.54 3.62 26.25
CA CYS A 334 -2.83 4.68 25.54
C CYS A 334 -2.88 4.56 24.00
N GLY A 335 -3.83 3.80 23.45
CA GLY A 335 -3.95 3.63 22.01
C GLY A 335 -4.60 2.30 21.64
N TYR A 336 -4.10 1.69 20.57
CA TYR A 336 -4.56 0.40 20.07
C TYR A 336 -3.38 -0.54 19.91
N ALA A 337 -3.57 -1.80 20.27
CA ALA A 337 -2.56 -2.82 20.28
C ALA A 337 -2.80 -3.82 19.16
N THR A 338 -1.71 -4.18 18.48
CA THR A 338 -1.64 -5.34 17.61
C THR A 338 -2.18 -6.58 18.31
N LEU A 339 -2.98 -7.40 17.61
CA LEU A 339 -3.36 -8.71 18.11
C LEU A 339 -2.24 -9.69 17.77
N HIS A 340 -1.66 -10.31 18.79
CA HIS A 340 -0.75 -11.42 18.58
C HIS A 340 -1.50 -12.62 17.98
N HIS A 341 -2.74 -12.83 18.42
CA HIS A 341 -3.54 -13.98 18.04
C HIS A 341 -5.03 -13.62 17.89
N VAL A 342 -5.56 -13.69 16.67
CA VAL A 342 -6.94 -13.27 16.34
C VAL A 342 -8.02 -14.15 16.95
N ILE A 343 -7.74 -15.37 17.42
CA ILE A 343 -8.74 -16.20 18.11
C ILE A 343 -8.87 -15.79 19.58
N ASP A 344 -7.81 -15.95 20.38
CA ASP A 344 -7.82 -15.68 21.83
C ASP A 344 -7.77 -14.18 22.20
N LYS A 345 -7.46 -13.30 21.24
CA LYS A 345 -7.37 -11.83 21.38
C LYS A 345 -6.24 -11.34 22.30
N SER A 346 -5.20 -12.15 22.48
CA SER A 346 -3.92 -11.71 23.05
C SER A 346 -3.29 -10.60 22.22
N LYS A 347 -2.58 -9.69 22.89
CA LYS A 347 -2.10 -8.41 22.34
C LYS A 347 -0.59 -8.31 22.44
N GLU A 348 0.02 -7.62 21.49
CA GLU A 348 1.38 -7.13 21.59
C GLU A 348 1.38 -5.64 21.96
N ASP A 349 2.38 -5.20 22.73
CA ASP A 349 2.55 -3.78 23.07
C ASP A 349 3.12 -2.99 21.89
N ARG A 350 2.35 -2.93 20.80
CA ARG A 350 2.76 -2.33 19.53
C ARG A 350 1.57 -1.77 18.77
N MET A 351 1.66 -0.49 18.42
CA MET A 351 0.75 0.20 17.51
C MET A 351 1.51 0.61 16.25
N GLU A 352 1.09 0.10 15.10
CA GLU A 352 1.71 0.46 13.83
C GLU A 352 1.34 1.87 13.39
N SER A 353 2.29 2.58 12.77
CA SER A 353 2.08 3.98 12.34
C SER A 353 0.93 4.12 11.33
N PHE A 354 0.73 3.11 10.49
CA PHE A 354 -0.34 3.08 9.49
C PHE A 354 -1.73 3.01 10.12
N PHE A 355 -1.88 2.58 11.38
CA PHE A 355 -3.19 2.55 12.02
C PHE A 355 -3.84 3.95 12.04
N LEU A 356 -3.06 4.98 12.40
CA LEU A 356 -3.54 6.36 12.42
C LEU A 356 -3.64 6.96 11.01
N SER A 357 -2.66 6.68 10.15
CA SER A 357 -2.63 7.24 8.80
C SER A 357 -3.66 6.62 7.86
N GLU A 358 -4.04 5.37 8.06
CA GLU A 358 -4.83 4.60 7.10
C GLU A 358 -6.11 4.09 7.75
N THR A 359 -6.04 3.18 8.72
CA THR A 359 -7.21 2.53 9.32
C THR A 359 -8.18 3.56 9.91
N CYS A 360 -7.70 4.47 10.76
CA CYS A 360 -8.52 5.55 11.33
C CYS A 360 -9.02 6.53 10.27
N LYS A 361 -8.22 6.82 9.24
CA LYS A 361 -8.58 7.75 8.16
C LYS A 361 -9.74 7.17 7.34
N TYR A 362 -9.65 5.92 6.90
CA TYR A 362 -10.71 5.27 6.12
C TYR A 362 -11.97 5.03 6.95
N LEU A 363 -11.83 4.66 8.22
CA LEU A 363 -12.97 4.60 9.16
C LEU A 363 -13.67 5.95 9.28
N TYR A 364 -12.92 7.05 9.41
CA TYR A 364 -13.51 8.39 9.45
C TYR A 364 -14.23 8.74 8.14
N LEU A 365 -13.63 8.42 7.00
CA LEU A 365 -14.19 8.71 5.68
C LEU A 365 -15.48 7.92 5.38
N VAL A 366 -15.58 6.68 5.84
CA VAL A 366 -16.77 5.84 5.63
C VAL A 366 -17.83 6.04 6.71
N CYS A 367 -17.45 6.22 7.99
CA CYS A 367 -18.43 6.26 9.09
C CYS A 367 -18.88 7.67 9.51
N VAL A 368 -18.09 8.73 9.24
CA VAL A 368 -18.34 10.07 9.84
C VAL A 368 -18.64 11.14 8.80
N LEU A 369 -18.02 11.09 7.62
CA LEU A 369 -18.18 12.12 6.58
C LEU A 369 -19.37 11.90 5.62
N GLN A 370 -20.36 11.09 6.02
CA GLN A 370 -21.51 10.74 5.17
C GLN A 370 -22.78 11.48 5.53
#